data_AF-A0A0R1H6H5-F1
#
_entry.id   AF-A0A0R1H6H5-F1
#
_cell.length_a   1.000
_cell.length_b   1.000
_cell.length_c   1.000
_cell.angle_alpha   90.00
_cell.angle_beta   90.00
_cell.angle_gamma   90.00
#
_symmetry.space_group_name_H-M   'P 1'
#
loop_
_entity.id
_entity.type
_entity.pdbx_description
1 polymer ?
#
loop_
_entity_poly.entity_id
_entity_poly.type
_entity_poly.pdbx_seq_one_letter_code
_entity_poly.pdbx_strand_id
1 'polypeptide(L)'
;MVKRVKTSEMTHVRTTSQANPADNQLDYQVQSKPIKYVRAKTMIRRYEDVNLTKVVQAYQQGTVFTVKGWDYAHTASGTKRYKVVGGYITANSKYVTAIQ
;
A
#
# COMPACT_ATOMS: atom_id res chain seq x y z
N MET A 1 -24.92 -21.56 10.29
CA MET A 1 -23.49 -21.89 10.49
C MET A 1 -22.64 -20.74 9.95
N VAL A 2 -21.88 -20.12 10.86
CA VAL A 2 -20.76 -19.15 10.77
C VAL A 2 -20.73 -18.08 9.67
N LYS A 3 -20.77 -16.83 10.13
CA LYS A 3 -20.61 -15.55 9.38
C LYS A 3 -19.22 -15.45 8.74
N ARG A 4 -19.14 -14.96 7.49
CA ARG A 4 -17.88 -14.48 6.89
C ARG A 4 -17.74 -12.97 7.14
N VAL A 5 -16.62 -12.58 7.74
CA VAL A 5 -16.21 -11.22 8.13
C VAL A 5 -14.70 -11.20 7.85
N LYS A 6 -14.03 -10.19 7.28
CA LYS A 6 -14.34 -8.87 6.72
C LYS A 6 -13.17 -8.56 5.78
N THR A 7 -13.42 -7.76 4.75
CA THR A 7 -12.42 -7.07 3.93
C THR A 7 -11.43 -6.31 4.83
N SER A 8 -10.12 -6.53 4.66
CA SER A 8 -9.07 -5.86 5.42
C SER A 8 -8.86 -4.43 4.90
N GLU A 9 -9.27 -3.46 5.72
CA GLU A 9 -9.23 -2.03 5.44
C GLU A 9 -7.84 -1.40 5.69
N MET A 10 -7.76 -0.15 5.27
CA MET A 10 -6.61 0.62 4.81
C MET A 10 -5.98 1.52 5.89
N THR A 11 -4.64 1.61 5.82
CA THR A 11 -3.79 2.79 6.11
C THR A 11 -3.64 3.27 7.58
N HIS A 12 -2.40 3.29 8.08
CA HIS A 12 -2.00 4.14 9.21
C HIS A 12 -1.18 5.34 8.72
N VAL A 13 -1.65 6.56 8.95
CA VAL A 13 -0.84 7.80 8.82
C VAL A 13 -0.87 8.52 10.16
N ARG A 14 0.32 8.93 10.65
CA ARG A 14 0.52 9.70 11.87
C ARG A 14 0.23 11.19 11.61
N THR A 15 -0.51 11.83 12.49
CA THR A 15 -0.69 13.29 12.52
C THR A 15 -0.17 13.82 13.86
N THR A 16 0.75 14.77 13.85
CA THR A 16 1.16 15.53 15.03
C THR A 16 0.82 17.00 14.83
N SER A 17 -0.11 17.52 15.63
CA SER A 17 -0.11 18.93 16.08
C SER A 17 -1.11 19.09 17.22
N GLN A 18 -0.61 19.52 18.38
CA GLN A 18 -1.38 19.84 19.59
C GLN A 18 -2.04 21.22 19.47
N ALA A 19 -3.36 21.34 19.71
CA ALA A 19 -4.01 22.52 20.27
C ALA A 19 -5.49 22.23 20.68
N ASN A 20 -5.74 22.35 21.99
CA ASN A 20 -6.98 22.46 22.79
C ASN A 20 -8.20 21.50 22.66
N PRO A 21 -8.69 20.92 23.78
CA PRO A 21 -9.60 19.76 23.80
C PRO A 21 -11.12 20.06 23.89
N ALA A 22 -11.61 21.22 23.42
CA ALA A 22 -13.01 21.61 23.68
C ALA A 22 -13.93 21.79 22.46
N ASP A 23 -13.43 21.71 21.22
CA ASP A 23 -14.27 21.82 20.02
C ASP A 23 -14.44 20.45 19.32
N ASN A 24 -15.56 19.81 19.63
CA ASN A 24 -16.31 18.89 18.79
C ASN A 24 -15.51 17.85 17.96
N GLN A 25 -14.92 16.89 18.67
CA GLN A 25 -14.28 15.70 18.09
C GLN A 25 -15.32 14.65 17.69
N LEU A 26 -16.01 14.86 16.58
CA LEU A 26 -16.65 13.77 15.83
C LEU A 26 -15.74 13.38 14.67
N ASP A 27 -14.88 12.41 14.99
CA ASP A 27 -14.14 11.47 14.14
C ASP A 27 -14.46 11.54 12.63
N TYR A 28 -13.73 12.39 11.88
CA TYR A 28 -13.72 12.33 10.42
C TYR A 28 -12.96 11.08 9.98
N GLN A 29 -13.66 9.95 9.98
CA GLN A 29 -13.31 8.74 9.24
C GLN A 29 -13.27 9.10 7.74
N VAL A 30 -12.14 9.62 7.26
CA VAL A 30 -11.88 9.73 5.83
C VAL A 30 -11.69 8.31 5.31
N GLN A 31 -12.77 7.67 4.89
CA GLN A 31 -12.74 6.35 4.28
C GLN A 31 -11.92 6.44 2.98
N SER A 32 -10.61 6.20 3.08
CA SER A 32 -9.71 6.29 1.94
C SER A 32 -10.10 5.21 0.93
N LYS A 33 -10.39 5.62 -0.30
CA LYS A 33 -10.74 4.67 -1.37
C LYS A 33 -9.60 3.66 -1.57
N PRO A 34 -9.90 2.36 -1.80
CA PRO A 34 -8.88 1.37 -2.13
C PRO A 34 -8.05 1.80 -3.32
N ILE A 35 -6.72 1.78 -3.16
CA ILE A 35 -5.77 1.95 -4.26
C ILE A 35 -5.93 0.74 -5.18
N LYS A 36 -6.56 0.95 -6.34
CA LYS A 36 -6.79 -0.10 -7.34
C LYS A 36 -5.58 -0.28 -8.26
N TYR A 37 -4.89 0.83 -8.54
CA TYR A 37 -3.79 0.86 -9.50
C TYR A 37 -2.62 1.67 -8.98
N VAL A 38 -1.42 1.27 -9.39
CA VAL A 38 -0.20 2.03 -9.16
C VAL A 38 0.61 2.13 -10.44
N ARG A 39 1.15 3.32 -10.70
CA ARG A 39 2.01 3.59 -11.84
C ARG A 39 3.47 3.69 -11.39
N ALA A 40 4.36 3.06 -12.14
CA ALA A 40 5.79 3.15 -11.92
C ALA A 40 6.33 4.53 -12.32
N LYS A 41 6.99 5.23 -11.39
CA LYS A 41 7.71 6.50 -11.66
C LYS A 41 9.10 6.27 -12.24
N THR A 42 9.62 5.05 -12.13
CA THR A 42 10.92 4.61 -12.65
C THR A 42 10.82 3.13 -13.04
N MET A 43 11.91 2.51 -13.51
CA MET A 43 11.95 1.06 -13.69
C MET A 43 11.74 0.38 -12.33
N ILE A 44 10.78 -0.53 -12.23
CA ILE A 44 10.54 -1.31 -11.01
C ILE A 44 10.63 -2.80 -11.27
N ARG A 45 11.09 -3.55 -10.28
CA ARG A 45 11.09 -5.02 -10.31
C ARG A 45 9.86 -5.56 -9.61
N ARG A 46 9.29 -6.62 -10.17
CA ARG A 46 8.36 -7.52 -9.47
C ARG A 46 9.16 -8.65 -8.86
N TYR A 47 8.78 -9.00 -7.64
CA TYR A 47 9.40 -10.02 -6.82
C TYR A 47 8.40 -11.10 -6.49
N GLU A 48 8.88 -12.30 -6.23
CA GLU A 48 8.03 -13.42 -5.80
C GLU A 48 7.58 -13.25 -4.34
N ASP A 49 8.45 -12.70 -3.50
CA ASP A 49 8.28 -12.59 -2.05
C ASP A 49 8.11 -11.13 -1.56
N VAL A 50 7.47 -10.97 -0.40
CA VAL A 50 7.21 -9.66 0.23
C VAL A 50 8.49 -8.95 0.69
N ASN A 51 9.59 -9.66 0.92
CA ASN A 51 10.86 -9.05 1.32
C ASN A 51 11.61 -8.43 0.13
N LEU A 52 11.14 -8.68 -1.10
CA LEU A 52 11.76 -8.26 -2.35
C LEU A 52 13.17 -8.85 -2.53
N THR A 53 13.32 -10.15 -2.25
CA THR A 53 14.62 -10.85 -2.36
C THR A 53 14.74 -11.66 -3.65
N LYS A 54 13.62 -12.18 -4.18
CA LYS A 54 13.56 -12.99 -5.38
C LYS A 54 12.99 -12.19 -6.55
N VAL A 55 13.88 -11.59 -7.35
CA VAL A 55 13.49 -10.84 -8.56
C VAL A 55 12.91 -11.78 -9.60
N VAL A 56 11.74 -11.45 -10.14
CA VAL A 56 11.09 -12.20 -11.23
C VAL A 56 11.23 -11.47 -12.56
N GLN A 57 10.88 -10.19 -12.60
CA GLN A 57 10.83 -9.42 -13.85
C GLN A 57 10.99 -7.91 -13.59
N ALA A 58 11.64 -7.21 -14.52
CA ALA A 58 11.72 -5.75 -14.53
C ALA A 58 10.65 -5.15 -15.46
N TYR A 59 10.11 -4.00 -15.06
CA TYR A 59 9.10 -3.25 -15.80
C TYR A 59 9.56 -1.81 -15.95
N GLN A 60 9.34 -1.24 -17.13
CA GLN A 60 9.76 0.11 -17.45
C GLN A 60 8.93 1.16 -16.72
N GLN A 61 9.46 2.38 -16.65
CA GLN A 61 8.73 3.55 -16.18
C GLN A 61 7.37 3.67 -16.89
N GLY A 62 6.35 4.14 -16.17
CA GLY A 62 5.02 4.35 -16.71
C GLY A 62 4.12 3.11 -16.69
N THR A 63 4.68 1.91 -16.45
CA THR A 63 3.91 0.66 -16.29
C THR A 63 2.88 0.80 -15.18
N VAL A 64 1.65 0.35 -15.45
CA VAL A 64 0.54 0.34 -14.49
C VAL A 64 0.32 -1.07 -13.97
N PHE A 65 0.23 -1.20 -12.65
CA PHE A 65 -0.04 -2.46 -11.98
C PHE A 65 -1.41 -2.42 -11.31
N THR A 66 -2.18 -3.49 -11.45
CA THR A 66 -3.36 -3.71 -10.63
C THR A 66 -2.93 -4.17 -9.24
N VAL A 67 -3.33 -3.42 -8.22
CA VAL A 67 -3.08 -3.76 -6.81
C VAL A 67 -4.18 -4.70 -6.34
N LYS A 68 -3.78 -5.86 -5.82
CA LYS A 68 -4.69 -6.86 -5.24
C LYS A 68 -4.76 -6.77 -3.71
N GLY A 69 -3.81 -6.06 -3.11
CA GLY A 69 -3.68 -5.88 -1.68
C GLY A 69 -2.31 -5.31 -1.34
N TRP A 70 -1.96 -5.36 -0.07
CA TRP A 70 -0.64 -4.96 0.41
C TRP A 70 -0.28 -5.79 1.63
N ASP A 71 1.02 -6.00 1.81
CA ASP A 71 1.61 -6.67 2.97
C ASP A 71 2.79 -5.85 3.47
N TYR A 72 3.29 -6.16 4.66
CA TYR A 72 4.52 -5.56 5.20
C TYR A 72 5.68 -6.55 5.07
N ALA A 73 6.85 -6.05 4.70
CA ALA A 73 8.07 -6.85 4.71
C ALA A 73 8.33 -7.40 6.11
N HIS A 74 8.82 -8.64 6.18
CA HIS A 74 9.19 -9.32 7.41
C HIS A 74 10.60 -8.89 7.85
N THR A 75 10.80 -7.57 7.93
CA THR A 75 12.02 -6.90 8.39
C THR A 75 11.68 -6.03 9.59
N ALA A 76 12.66 -5.66 10.41
CA ALA A 76 12.43 -4.82 11.59
C ALA A 76 11.67 -3.50 11.28
N SER A 77 11.90 -2.94 10.09
CA SER A 77 11.24 -1.72 9.63
C SER A 77 9.81 -1.90 9.10
N GLY A 78 9.34 -3.12 8.83
CA GLY A 78 7.99 -3.38 8.34
C GLY A 78 7.60 -2.56 7.12
N THR A 79 8.38 -2.63 6.03
CA THR A 79 8.12 -1.75 4.87
C THR A 79 6.93 -2.24 4.04
N LYS A 80 5.97 -1.36 3.75
CA LYS A 80 4.78 -1.68 2.93
C LYS A 80 5.16 -2.10 1.51
N ARG A 81 4.50 -3.15 1.00
CA ARG A 81 4.60 -3.66 -0.38
C ARG A 81 3.23 -3.80 -1.01
N TYR A 82 3.11 -3.53 -2.30
CA TYR A 82 1.88 -3.83 -3.03
C TYR A 82 1.93 -5.25 -3.56
N LYS A 83 0.84 -5.99 -3.33
CA LYS A 83 0.61 -7.29 -3.95
C LYS A 83 -0.02 -7.08 -5.32
N VAL A 84 0.59 -7.65 -6.35
CA VAL A 84 0.17 -7.57 -7.74
C VAL A 84 0.08 -8.97 -8.34
N VAL A 85 -0.39 -9.09 -9.57
CA VAL A 85 -0.39 -10.38 -10.26
C VAL A 85 1.04 -10.88 -10.42
N GLY A 86 1.30 -12.09 -9.90
CA GLY A 86 2.61 -12.74 -9.95
C GLY A 86 3.62 -12.26 -8.89
N GLY A 87 3.17 -11.56 -7.84
CA GLY A 87 3.99 -11.32 -6.65
C GLY A 87 3.88 -9.91 -6.06
N TYR A 88 5.01 -9.27 -5.77
CA TYR A 88 5.11 -8.04 -5.00
C TYR A 88 5.95 -6.97 -5.71
N ILE A 89 5.58 -5.70 -5.51
CA ILE A 89 6.36 -4.52 -5.91
C ILE A 89 6.50 -3.56 -4.72
N THR A 90 7.44 -2.61 -4.82
CA THR A 90 7.60 -1.55 -3.81
C THR A 90 6.35 -0.67 -3.70
N ALA A 91 5.96 -0.32 -2.48
CA ALA A 91 4.94 0.71 -2.23
C ALA A 91 5.52 2.09 -1.92
N ASN A 92 6.85 2.27 -2.05
CA ASN A 92 7.51 3.54 -1.79
C ASN A 92 7.08 4.60 -2.81
N SER A 93 6.50 5.70 -2.32
CA SER A 93 5.95 6.80 -3.13
C SER A 93 6.99 7.53 -3.99
N LYS A 94 8.29 7.36 -3.71
CA LYS A 94 9.37 7.83 -4.58
C LYS A 94 9.40 7.07 -5.92
N TYR A 95 9.00 5.80 -5.92
CA TYR A 95 9.11 4.91 -7.09
C TYR A 95 7.77 4.59 -7.74
N VAL A 96 6.65 4.77 -7.01
CA VAL A 96 5.30 4.53 -7.53
C VAL A 96 4.35 5.66 -7.15
N THR A 97 3.28 5.84 -7.93
CA THR A 97 2.14 6.68 -7.56
C THR A 97 0.85 5.88 -7.63
N ALA A 98 -0.01 6.04 -6.64
CA ALA A 98 -1.37 5.52 -6.72
C ALA A 98 -2.15 6.31 -7.79
N ILE A 99 -2.96 5.60 -8.56
CA ILE A 99 -3.91 6.18 -9.51
C ILE A 99 -5.29 5.54 -9.26
N GLN A 100 -6.35 6.33 -9.36
CA GLN A 100 -7.74 5.93 -9.06
C GLN A 100 -8.41 5.30 -10.28
#